data_AF-A0A0L8HF79-F1
#
_entry.id   AF-A0A0L8HF79-F1
#
_cell.length_a   1.000
_cell.length_b   1.000
_cell.length_c   1.000
_cell.angle_alpha   90.00
_cell.angle_beta   90.00
_cell.angle_gamma   90.00
#
_symmetry.space_group_name_H-M   'P 1'
#
loop_
_entity.id
_entity.type
_entity.pdbx_description
1 polymer ?
#
loop_
_entity_poly.entity_id
_entity_poly.type
_entity_poly.pdbx_seq_one_letter_code
_entity_poly.pdbx_strand_id
1 'polypeptide(L)'
;MTFVRHYGRPDLFITFTCNPKWVEVTRELLPHQQYCHRHDLIARIFKKKLTRLIDFIKKGQVFGPVKCHMYTVEWQKRGLPQAHILVWLVTKIDPTLIDEIIKAEIPNPTVDRQMYDKVMAHMVHGPCGLGFQKLSSCHKDQVCTKRYPKSFVDETQTAGNGYPLYRRRRPENGGFTITLRGHQVDNRWVVPYCPLLMTIFNAHINMEFCHSVLMLTRVRTLPCSAFKRTIAWTRCRSTWQVDISAVGKLFGGYSGFRFTKGAPPSYNSRFIWKTASGLILLNRLLLNWRPIEKKQV
;
A
#
# COMPACT_ATOMS: atom_id res chain seq x y z
N MET A 1 15.10 -12.93 2.96
CA MET A 1 15.64 -11.68 2.37
C MET A 1 16.36 -12.01 1.04
N THR A 2 15.62 -12.49 0.05
CA THR A 2 16.16 -13.12 -1.18
C THR A 2 16.03 -12.22 -2.40
N PHE A 3 14.97 -11.40 -2.46
CA PHE A 3 14.64 -10.60 -3.63
C PHE A 3 15.60 -9.43 -3.88
N VAL A 4 16.00 -8.68 -2.86
CA VAL A 4 16.97 -7.58 -3.04
C VAL A 4 18.34 -8.12 -3.46
N ARG A 5 18.71 -9.31 -2.96
CA ARG A 5 19.93 -10.00 -3.38
C ARG A 5 19.87 -10.44 -4.85
N HIS A 6 18.70 -10.88 -5.32
CA HIS A 6 18.54 -11.44 -6.66
C HIS A 6 18.18 -10.41 -7.74
N TYR A 7 17.41 -9.37 -7.39
CA TYR A 7 16.91 -8.36 -8.32
C TYR A 7 17.51 -6.98 -8.09
N GLY A 8 18.38 -6.82 -7.07
CA GLY A 8 18.94 -5.54 -6.68
C GLY A 8 17.93 -4.64 -5.97
N ARG A 9 18.16 -3.33 -6.03
CA ARG A 9 17.28 -2.32 -5.43
C ARG A 9 15.98 -2.18 -6.26
N PRO A 10 14.80 -2.11 -5.61
CA PRO A 10 13.55 -1.75 -6.28
C PRO A 10 13.62 -0.31 -6.80
N ASP A 11 12.76 0.01 -7.76
CA ASP A 11 12.66 1.33 -8.39
C ASP A 11 11.58 2.18 -7.74
N LEU A 12 10.44 1.56 -7.44
CA LEU A 12 9.30 2.24 -6.84
C LEU A 12 8.86 1.51 -5.57
N PHE A 13 8.53 2.31 -4.56
CA PHE A 13 7.82 1.87 -3.37
C PHE A 13 6.46 2.58 -3.32
N ILE A 14 5.40 1.80 -3.48
CA ILE A 14 4.03 2.31 -3.55
C ILE A 14 3.29 1.83 -2.31
N THR A 15 2.62 2.75 -1.63
CA THR A 15 1.73 2.45 -0.53
C THR A 15 0.31 2.79 -0.93
N PHE A 16 -0.54 1.78 -1.04
CA PHE A 16 -1.93 1.87 -1.47
C PHE A 16 -2.86 1.65 -0.29
N THR A 17 -3.56 2.70 0.15
CA THR A 17 -4.50 2.63 1.28
C THR A 17 -5.93 2.60 0.75
N CYS A 18 -6.77 1.71 1.29
CA CYS A 18 -8.18 1.62 0.90
C CYS A 18 -8.92 2.95 1.12
N ASN A 19 -9.81 3.30 0.19
CA ASN A 19 -10.70 4.44 0.34
C ASN A 19 -12.13 3.94 0.67
N PRO A 20 -12.69 4.25 1.85
CA PRO A 20 -14.04 3.80 2.22
C PRO A 20 -15.14 4.56 1.44
N LYS A 21 -14.79 5.67 0.77
CA LYS A 21 -15.71 6.47 -0.06
C LYS A 21 -15.77 6.00 -1.51
N TRP A 22 -15.14 4.88 -1.86
CA TRP A 22 -15.33 4.28 -3.18
C TRP A 22 -16.81 3.96 -3.40
N VAL A 23 -17.31 4.22 -4.62
CA VAL A 23 -18.71 3.99 -4.97
C VAL A 23 -19.13 2.54 -4.76
N GLU A 24 -18.22 1.59 -4.98
CA GLU A 24 -18.48 0.17 -4.74
C GLU A 24 -18.66 -0.15 -3.25
N VAL A 25 -18.08 0.66 -2.34
CA VAL A 25 -18.29 0.51 -0.90
C VAL A 25 -19.61 1.15 -0.52
N THR A 26 -19.80 2.42 -0.86
CA THR A 26 -20.97 3.19 -0.42
C THR A 26 -22.28 2.64 -0.95
N ARG A 27 -22.29 2.10 -2.17
CA ARG A 27 -23.47 1.48 -2.79
C ARG A 27 -23.92 0.18 -2.10
N GLU A 28 -22.99 -0.57 -1.52
CA GLU A 28 -23.27 -1.90 -0.92
C GLU A 28 -23.49 -1.82 0.60
N LEU A 29 -23.33 -0.63 1.19
CA LEU A 29 -23.68 -0.39 2.59
C LEU A 29 -25.19 -0.20 2.72
N LEU A 30 -25.80 -0.94 3.65
CA LEU A 30 -27.20 -0.75 4.00
C LEU A 30 -27.40 0.57 4.77
N PRO A 31 -28.64 1.09 4.86
CA PRO A 31 -28.95 2.22 5.73
C PRO A 31 -28.37 2.02 7.13
N HIS A 32 -27.74 3.06 7.68
CA HIS A 32 -27.06 3.06 8.99
C HIS A 32 -25.81 2.17 9.12
N GLN A 33 -25.39 1.44 8.09
CA GLN A 33 -24.11 0.72 8.10
C GLN A 33 -22.94 1.66 7.78
N GLN A 34 -21.85 1.51 8.53
CA GLN A 34 -20.57 2.13 8.25
C GLN A 34 -19.59 1.11 7.67
N TYR A 35 -18.54 1.57 6.99
CA TYR A 35 -17.52 0.69 6.43
C TYR A 35 -16.85 -0.20 7.50
N CYS A 36 -16.71 0.30 8.73
CA CYS A 36 -16.16 -0.44 9.87
C CYS A 36 -17.08 -1.57 10.36
N HIS A 37 -18.36 -1.58 9.96
CA HIS A 37 -19.28 -2.69 10.26
C HIS A 37 -19.18 -3.81 9.21
N ARG A 38 -18.58 -3.54 8.05
CA ARG A 38 -18.52 -4.44 6.88
C ARG A 38 -17.08 -4.68 6.41
N HIS A 39 -16.27 -5.27 7.28
CA HIS A 39 -14.87 -5.59 6.97
C HIS A 39 -14.72 -6.56 5.78
N ASP A 40 -15.69 -7.46 5.58
CA ASP A 40 -15.77 -8.37 4.45
C ASP A 40 -15.87 -7.61 3.11
N LEU A 41 -16.73 -6.59 3.06
CA LEU A 41 -16.94 -5.75 1.89
C LEU A 41 -15.66 -4.98 1.55
N ILE A 42 -15.06 -4.34 2.55
CA ILE A 42 -13.80 -3.59 2.41
C ILE A 42 -12.68 -4.52 1.93
N ALA A 43 -12.53 -5.71 2.51
CA ALA A 43 -11.51 -6.66 2.11
C ALA A 43 -11.66 -7.08 0.64
N ARG A 44 -12.89 -7.38 0.20
CA ARG A 44 -13.19 -7.82 -1.17
C ARG A 44 -12.92 -6.71 -2.19
N ILE A 45 -13.40 -5.50 -1.92
CA ILE A 45 -13.22 -4.37 -2.84
C ILE A 45 -11.74 -3.98 -2.90
N PHE A 46 -11.07 -3.88 -1.74
CA PHE A 46 -9.64 -3.58 -1.68
C PHE A 46 -8.82 -4.61 -2.46
N LYS A 47 -9.07 -5.92 -2.29
CA LYS A 47 -8.39 -6.97 -3.05
C LYS A 47 -8.58 -6.82 -4.56
N LYS A 48 -9.79 -6.50 -5.01
CA LYS A 48 -10.08 -6.24 -6.43
C LYS A 48 -9.32 -5.02 -6.96
N LYS A 49 -9.34 -3.90 -6.22
CA LYS A 49 -8.62 -2.67 -6.60
C LYS A 49 -7.11 -2.87 -6.60
N LEU A 50 -6.56 -3.55 -5.59
CA LEU A 50 -5.15 -3.91 -5.51
C LEU A 50 -4.73 -4.81 -6.68
N THR A 51 -5.54 -5.82 -7.03
CA THR A 51 -5.26 -6.68 -8.19
C THR A 51 -5.23 -5.87 -9.48
N ARG A 52 -6.20 -4.96 -9.67
CA ARG A 52 -6.21 -4.03 -10.81
C ARG A 52 -5.00 -3.10 -10.83
N LEU A 53 -4.56 -2.58 -9.68
CA LEU A 53 -3.36 -1.74 -9.57
C LEU A 53 -2.11 -2.52 -10.00
N ILE A 54 -1.94 -3.75 -9.52
CA ILE A 54 -0.81 -4.59 -9.91
C ILE A 54 -0.84 -4.93 -11.41
N ASP A 55 -2.01 -5.26 -11.95
CA ASP A 55 -2.16 -5.52 -13.38
C ASP A 55 -1.91 -4.27 -14.23
N PHE A 56 -2.38 -3.10 -13.79
CA PHE A 56 -2.14 -1.83 -14.46
C PHE A 56 -0.63 -1.53 -14.53
N ILE A 57 0.09 -1.69 -13.42
CA ILE A 57 1.55 -1.49 -13.39
C ILE A 57 2.29 -2.52 -14.25
N LYS A 58 1.92 -3.80 -14.18
CA LYS A 58 2.69 -4.89 -14.80
C LYS A 58 2.32 -5.17 -16.25
N LYS A 59 1.02 -5.34 -16.52
CA LYS A 59 0.51 -5.68 -17.85
C LYS A 59 0.38 -4.42 -18.68
N GLY A 60 -0.08 -3.32 -18.07
CA GLY A 60 -0.12 -2.01 -18.73
C GLY A 60 1.27 -1.37 -18.89
N GLN A 61 2.31 -1.89 -18.21
CA GLN A 61 3.68 -1.40 -18.29
C GLN A 61 3.80 0.11 -18.12
N VAL A 62 3.00 0.67 -17.22
CA VAL A 62 2.79 2.12 -17.06
C VAL A 62 4.08 2.87 -16.71
N PHE A 63 5.00 2.21 -16.03
CA PHE A 63 6.33 2.74 -15.70
C PHE A 63 7.45 2.02 -16.47
N GLY A 64 7.09 1.33 -17.55
CA GLY A 64 7.95 0.41 -18.30
C GLY A 64 7.80 -1.07 -17.89
N PRO A 65 8.51 -1.97 -18.58
CA PRO A 65 8.42 -3.40 -18.32
C PRO A 65 8.86 -3.77 -16.90
N VAL A 66 8.03 -4.56 -16.20
CA VAL A 66 8.28 -4.96 -14.81
C VAL A 66 9.06 -6.28 -14.75
N LYS A 67 10.30 -6.23 -14.24
CA LYS A 67 11.13 -7.40 -13.97
C LYS A 67 10.59 -8.24 -12.81
N CYS A 68 10.25 -7.57 -11.71
CA CYS A 68 9.72 -8.20 -10.51
C CYS A 68 8.84 -7.23 -9.71
N HIS A 69 7.95 -7.77 -8.90
CA HIS A 69 7.18 -7.00 -7.93
C HIS A 69 6.90 -7.88 -6.73
N MET A 70 6.72 -7.26 -5.57
CA MET A 70 6.17 -7.91 -4.38
C MET A 70 5.26 -6.92 -3.67
N TYR A 71 4.34 -7.43 -2.88
CA TYR A 71 3.61 -6.60 -1.96
C TYR A 71 3.22 -7.36 -0.71
N THR A 72 3.01 -6.64 0.38
CA THR A 72 2.37 -7.11 1.60
C THR A 72 1.07 -6.33 1.79
N VAL A 73 0.11 -6.95 2.47
CA VAL A 73 -1.14 -6.28 2.89
C VAL A 73 -1.19 -6.31 4.39
N GLU A 74 -1.37 -5.14 5.00
CA GLU A 74 -1.47 -4.96 6.43
C GLU A 74 -2.87 -4.50 6.81
N TRP A 75 -3.42 -5.16 7.84
CA TRP A 75 -4.68 -4.80 8.46
C TRP A 75 -4.40 -4.27 9.86
N GLN A 76 -4.68 -3.00 10.08
CA GLN A 76 -4.64 -2.44 11.43
C GLN A 76 -5.98 -2.68 12.11
N LYS A 77 -6.01 -2.98 13.42
CA LYS A 77 -7.22 -3.39 14.17
C LYS A 77 -8.45 -2.48 13.99
N ARG A 78 -8.25 -1.22 13.61
CA ARG A 78 -9.30 -0.23 13.30
C ARG A 78 -8.98 0.59 12.04
N GLY A 79 -7.94 0.18 11.31
CA GLY A 79 -7.46 0.89 10.13
C GLY A 79 -7.89 0.19 8.86
N LEU A 80 -8.03 0.98 7.82
CA LEU A 80 -8.31 0.50 6.48
C LEU A 80 -7.13 -0.36 5.97
N PRO A 81 -7.39 -1.39 5.16
CA PRO A 81 -6.32 -2.21 4.62
C PRO A 81 -5.38 -1.37 3.78
N GLN A 82 -4.09 -1.65 3.96
CA GLN A 82 -3.01 -0.96 3.29
C GLN A 82 -2.09 -1.98 2.63
N ALA A 83 -1.67 -1.70 1.39
CA ALA A 83 -0.69 -2.51 0.70
C ALA A 83 0.62 -1.74 0.55
N HIS A 84 1.72 -2.40 0.84
CA HIS A 84 3.08 -1.93 0.59
C HIS A 84 3.64 -2.71 -0.58
N ILE A 85 3.89 -2.03 -1.70
CA ILE A 85 4.23 -2.63 -2.99
C ILE A 85 5.62 -2.16 -3.38
N LEU A 86 6.49 -3.08 -3.76
CA LEU A 86 7.80 -2.82 -4.33
C LEU A 86 7.83 -3.29 -5.77
N VAL A 87 8.37 -2.46 -6.66
CA VAL A 87 8.45 -2.72 -8.10
C VAL A 87 9.89 -2.62 -8.56
N TRP A 88 10.35 -3.62 -9.32
CA TRP A 88 11.62 -3.64 -10.03
C TRP A 88 11.31 -3.59 -11.52
N LEU A 89 11.78 -2.54 -12.18
CA LEU A 89 11.64 -2.35 -13.62
C LEU A 89 12.82 -3.01 -14.35
N VAL A 90 12.61 -3.38 -15.61
CA VAL A 90 13.67 -3.88 -16.50
C VAL A 90 14.62 -2.73 -16.81
N THR A 91 14.08 -1.60 -17.24
CA THR A 91 14.80 -0.35 -17.45
C THR A 91 14.61 0.55 -16.23
N LYS A 92 15.71 1.08 -15.69
CA LYS A 92 15.67 1.97 -14.53
C LYS A 92 15.06 3.32 -14.93
N ILE A 93 14.27 3.91 -14.04
CA ILE A 93 13.75 5.27 -14.23
C ILE A 93 14.92 6.23 -14.16
N ASP A 94 15.02 7.10 -15.15
CA ASP A 94 15.96 8.22 -15.15
C ASP A 94 15.56 9.20 -14.03
N PRO A 95 16.48 9.53 -13.09
CA PRO A 95 16.21 10.50 -12.04
C PRO A 95 15.70 11.86 -12.54
N THR A 96 16.08 12.28 -13.75
CA THR A 96 15.63 13.56 -14.35
C THR A 96 14.14 13.56 -14.68
N LEU A 97 13.53 12.39 -14.88
CA LEU A 97 12.12 12.22 -15.22
C LEU A 97 11.22 11.98 -13.99
N ILE A 98 11.77 12.02 -12.77
CA ILE A 98 10.99 11.72 -11.56
C ILE A 98 9.83 12.69 -11.37
N ASP A 99 10.03 13.98 -11.66
CA ASP A 99 9.00 15.01 -11.47
C ASP A 99 7.79 14.84 -12.43
N GLU A 100 7.96 14.08 -13.51
CA GLU A 100 6.87 13.70 -14.42
C GLU A 100 6.01 12.58 -13.82
N ILE A 101 6.63 11.68 -13.05
CA ILE A 101 6.00 10.47 -12.50
C ILE A 101 5.44 10.71 -11.11
N ILE A 102 6.20 11.39 -10.25
CA ILE A 102 5.92 11.61 -8.83
C ILE A 102 5.86 13.11 -8.57
N LYS A 103 4.74 13.58 -8.03
CA LYS A 103 4.55 14.96 -7.60
C LYS A 103 4.38 15.01 -6.10
N ALA A 104 4.80 16.10 -5.49
CA ALA A 104 4.55 16.39 -4.08
C ALA A 104 4.04 17.82 -3.90
N GLU A 105 3.18 18.27 -4.82
CA GLU A 105 2.63 19.62 -4.84
C GLU A 105 1.10 19.59 -4.91
N ILE A 106 0.49 20.64 -4.39
CA ILE A 106 -0.91 20.98 -4.58
C ILE A 106 -1.07 21.40 -6.06
N PRO A 107 -1.93 20.73 -6.84
CA PRO A 107 -2.23 21.10 -8.22
C PRO A 107 -2.86 22.49 -8.32
N ASN A 108 -2.74 23.14 -9.46
CA ASN A 108 -3.43 24.41 -9.69
C ASN A 108 -4.96 24.17 -9.77
N PRO A 109 -5.76 24.77 -8.87
CA PRO A 109 -7.21 24.55 -8.83
C PRO A 109 -7.96 25.09 -10.05
N THR A 110 -7.38 26.03 -10.82
CA THR A 110 -8.02 26.56 -12.04
C THR A 110 -7.73 25.71 -13.27
N VAL A 111 -6.60 25.00 -13.30
CA VAL A 111 -6.17 24.17 -14.43
C VAL A 111 -6.67 22.74 -14.28
N ASP A 112 -6.52 22.14 -13.10
CA ASP A 112 -6.93 20.76 -12.83
C ASP A 112 -7.62 20.66 -11.48
N ARG A 113 -8.89 21.05 -11.47
CA ARG A 113 -9.70 21.03 -10.26
C ARG A 113 -9.91 19.62 -9.72
N GLN A 114 -10.05 18.63 -10.60
CA GLN A 114 -10.29 17.25 -10.19
C GLN A 114 -9.09 16.68 -9.44
N MET A 115 -7.88 16.92 -9.93
CA MET A 115 -6.68 16.49 -9.24
C MET A 115 -6.46 17.27 -7.94
N TYR A 116 -6.73 18.58 -7.95
CA TYR A 116 -6.68 19.40 -6.75
C TYR A 116 -7.57 18.82 -5.64
N ASP A 117 -8.83 18.50 -5.94
CA ASP A 117 -9.77 17.92 -4.97
C ASP A 117 -9.30 16.54 -4.48
N LYS A 118 -8.73 15.70 -5.35
CA LYS A 118 -8.15 14.40 -4.99
C LYS A 118 -6.93 14.55 -4.06
N VAL A 119 -6.02 15.47 -4.37
CA VAL A 119 -4.82 15.74 -3.56
C VAL A 119 -5.22 16.28 -2.20
N MET A 120 -6.16 17.23 -2.13
CA MET A 120 -6.70 17.73 -0.87
C MET A 120 -7.33 16.61 -0.03
N ALA A 121 -8.10 15.72 -0.65
CA ALA A 121 -8.79 14.66 0.07
C ALA A 121 -7.87 13.54 0.56
N HIS A 122 -6.75 13.29 -0.14
CA HIS A 122 -5.98 12.05 0.03
C HIS A 122 -4.48 12.23 0.27
N MET A 123 -3.86 13.34 -0.14
CA MET A 123 -2.39 13.45 -0.15
C MET A 123 -1.85 14.58 0.73
N VAL A 124 -2.72 15.36 1.38
CA VAL A 124 -2.28 16.35 2.36
C VAL A 124 -2.09 15.65 3.69
N HIS A 125 -0.86 15.57 4.14
CA HIS A 125 -0.57 15.19 5.50
C HIS A 125 -1.06 16.32 6.40
N GLY A 126 -2.03 16.03 7.29
CA GLY A 126 -2.72 17.05 8.07
C GLY A 126 -1.78 18.00 8.81
N PRO A 127 -2.24 19.19 9.25
CA PRO A 127 -1.36 20.16 9.88
C PRO A 127 -0.67 19.48 11.05
N CYS A 128 0.64 19.39 10.94
CA CYS A 128 1.52 18.70 11.86
C CYS A 128 2.89 19.38 11.83
N GLY A 129 3.66 19.16 12.88
CA GLY A 129 4.85 19.95 13.20
C GLY A 129 4.61 20.89 14.38
N LEU A 130 5.58 21.78 14.61
CA LEU A 130 5.54 22.74 15.72
C LEU A 130 4.27 23.61 15.63
N GLY A 131 3.46 23.65 16.70
CA GLY A 131 2.20 24.40 16.76
C GLY A 131 0.94 23.60 16.40
N PHE A 132 1.07 22.37 15.90
CA PHE A 132 -0.06 21.52 15.47
C PHE A 132 -0.16 20.19 16.22
N GLN A 133 0.47 20.08 17.39
CA GLN A 133 0.75 18.79 18.02
C GLN A 133 -0.49 18.06 18.55
N LYS A 134 -1.60 18.77 18.75
CA LYS A 134 -2.90 18.19 19.15
C LYS A 134 -3.73 17.65 17.97
N LEU A 135 -3.36 17.97 16.72
CA LEU A 135 -4.22 17.76 15.55
C LEU A 135 -3.95 16.45 14.79
N SER A 136 -2.83 15.78 15.05
CA SER A 136 -2.45 14.56 14.35
C SER A 136 -1.83 13.51 15.27
N SER A 137 -2.13 12.23 15.01
CA SER A 137 -1.59 11.10 15.77
C SER A 137 -0.13 10.77 15.45
N CYS A 138 0.48 11.51 14.53
CA CYS A 138 1.81 11.22 14.01
C CYS A 138 2.95 11.88 14.81
N HIS A 139 2.65 12.55 15.92
CA HIS A 139 3.63 13.21 16.76
C HIS A 139 4.29 12.23 17.75
N LYS A 140 5.60 12.36 17.90
CA LYS A 140 6.37 11.85 19.02
C LYS A 140 7.33 12.96 19.44
N ASP A 141 7.38 13.26 20.74
CA ASP A 141 8.25 14.31 21.30
C ASP A 141 8.05 15.67 20.60
N GLN A 142 6.79 16.07 20.38
CA GLN A 142 6.38 17.30 19.67
C GLN A 142 6.73 17.37 18.17
N VAL A 143 7.45 16.38 17.63
CA VAL A 143 7.86 16.33 16.21
C VAL A 143 7.05 15.29 15.44
N CYS A 144 6.72 15.59 14.18
CA CYS A 144 6.09 14.61 13.31
C CYS A 144 7.07 13.45 13.00
N THR A 145 6.66 12.22 13.30
CA THR A 145 7.43 10.98 13.01
C THR A 145 7.69 10.76 11.52
N LYS A 146 6.90 11.40 10.65
CA LYS A 146 7.08 11.39 9.18
C LYS A 146 7.89 12.59 8.69
N ARG A 147 8.37 13.45 9.60
CA ARG A 147 9.19 14.64 9.36
C ARG A 147 8.50 15.66 8.45
N TYR A 148 7.25 16.00 8.79
CA TYR A 148 6.52 17.10 8.18
C TYR A 148 6.51 18.31 9.13
N PRO A 149 6.46 19.55 8.59
CA PRO A 149 6.56 19.90 7.16
C PRO A 149 7.91 19.51 6.54
N LYS A 150 7.91 19.21 5.23
CA LYS A 150 9.15 19.03 4.44
C LYS A 150 9.77 20.38 4.10
N SER A 151 11.01 20.37 3.63
CA SER A 151 11.63 21.57 3.05
C SER A 151 11.05 21.86 1.66
N PHE A 152 11.02 23.13 1.28
CA PHE A 152 10.80 23.53 -0.10
C PHE A 152 12.03 23.22 -0.95
N VAL A 153 11.81 22.76 -2.18
CA VAL A 153 12.85 22.45 -3.16
C VAL A 153 12.26 22.70 -4.55
N ASP A 154 12.95 23.45 -5.41
CA ASP A 154 12.42 23.80 -6.73
C ASP A 154 12.51 22.67 -7.77
N GLU A 155 13.37 21.66 -7.53
CA GLU A 155 13.53 20.46 -8.37
C GLU A 155 13.80 19.23 -7.50
N THR A 156 13.41 18.04 -7.94
CA THR A 156 13.66 16.81 -7.16
C THR A 156 15.15 16.50 -7.05
N GLN A 157 15.63 16.31 -5.82
CA GLN A 157 17.03 15.95 -5.55
C GLN A 157 17.13 14.49 -5.08
N THR A 158 17.91 13.69 -5.81
CA THR A 158 18.18 12.29 -5.47
C THR A 158 19.57 12.06 -4.86
N ALA A 159 20.43 13.07 -4.84
CA ALA A 159 21.81 12.98 -4.35
C ALA A 159 21.84 12.87 -2.81
N GLY A 160 21.68 11.66 -2.28
CA GLY A 160 21.80 11.41 -0.84
C GLY A 160 21.50 9.98 -0.41
N ASN A 161 21.94 9.64 0.81
CA ASN A 161 21.80 8.32 1.42
C ASN A 161 20.37 8.02 1.97
N GLY A 162 19.32 8.57 1.34
CA GLY A 162 17.96 8.55 1.88
C GLY A 162 16.83 8.59 0.84
N TYR A 163 15.67 9.09 1.28
CA TYR A 163 14.53 9.38 0.41
C TYR A 163 14.84 10.61 -0.45
N PRO A 164 14.46 10.60 -1.74
CA PRO A 164 14.54 11.80 -2.57
C PRO A 164 13.83 12.98 -1.92
N LEU A 165 14.42 14.16 -2.05
CA LEU A 165 13.75 15.39 -1.71
C LEU A 165 12.92 15.82 -2.92
N TYR A 166 11.64 15.45 -2.95
CA TYR A 166 10.79 15.83 -4.08
C TYR A 166 10.57 17.33 -4.16
N ARG A 167 10.42 17.80 -5.40
CA ARG A 167 10.02 19.15 -5.70
C ARG A 167 8.76 19.58 -4.94
N ARG A 168 8.89 20.70 -4.25
CA ARG A 168 7.88 21.42 -3.48
C ARG A 168 8.14 22.90 -3.65
N ARG A 169 7.49 23.54 -4.62
CA ARG A 169 7.65 24.98 -4.86
C ARG A 169 6.97 25.79 -3.77
N ARG A 170 7.57 26.94 -3.47
CA ARG A 170 7.02 27.94 -2.57
C ARG A 170 5.85 28.68 -3.23
N PRO A 171 4.94 29.29 -2.46
CA PRO A 171 3.88 30.13 -3.03
C PRO A 171 4.41 31.24 -3.95
N GLU A 172 5.55 31.84 -3.59
CA GLU A 172 6.19 32.89 -4.38
C GLU A 172 6.71 32.38 -5.74
N ASN A 173 6.98 31.07 -5.84
CA ASN A 173 7.45 30.38 -7.05
C ASN A 173 6.35 29.51 -7.70
N GLY A 174 5.08 29.91 -7.57
CA GLY A 174 3.95 29.23 -8.21
C GLY A 174 3.46 27.96 -7.49
N GLY A 175 3.85 27.77 -6.24
CA GLY A 175 3.23 26.80 -5.34
C GLY A 175 1.85 27.26 -4.87
N PHE A 176 1.00 26.33 -4.44
CA PHE A 176 -0.34 26.64 -3.93
C PHE A 176 -0.43 26.39 -2.43
N THR A 177 -1.37 27.08 -1.80
CA THR A 177 -1.74 26.91 -0.39
C THR A 177 -3.21 26.51 -0.29
N ILE A 178 -3.56 25.81 0.79
CA ILE A 178 -4.94 25.44 1.11
C ILE A 178 -5.20 25.64 2.60
N THR A 179 -6.46 25.96 2.93
CA THR A 179 -6.90 26.04 4.32
C THR A 179 -7.39 24.68 4.78
N LEU A 180 -6.68 24.05 5.71
CA LEU A 180 -7.05 22.79 6.34
C LEU A 180 -7.30 23.01 7.84
N ARG A 181 -8.56 22.81 8.27
CA ARG A 181 -9.00 22.98 9.67
C ARG A 181 -8.66 24.38 10.26
N GLY A 182 -8.84 25.43 9.46
CA GLY A 182 -8.56 26.81 9.87
C GLY A 182 -7.07 27.22 9.78
N HIS A 183 -6.19 26.33 9.30
CA HIS A 183 -4.76 26.60 9.14
C HIS A 183 -4.34 26.55 7.68
N GLN A 184 -3.48 27.47 7.27
CA GLN A 184 -2.89 27.45 5.94
C GLN A 184 -1.78 26.38 5.89
N VAL A 185 -1.90 25.47 4.94
CA VAL A 185 -0.87 24.48 4.61
C VAL A 185 -0.47 24.62 3.15
N ASP A 186 0.79 24.32 2.85
CA ASP A 186 1.38 24.45 1.53
C ASP A 186 1.98 23.10 1.07
N ASN A 187 2.72 23.13 -0.05
CA ASN A 187 3.39 21.97 -0.64
C ASN A 187 4.27 21.17 0.33
N ARG A 188 4.74 21.76 1.43
CA ARG A 188 5.55 21.06 2.45
C ARG A 188 4.79 19.93 3.14
N TRP A 189 3.46 19.96 3.16
CA TRP A 189 2.61 18.93 3.77
C TRP A 189 2.12 17.86 2.78
N VAL A 190 2.46 18.00 1.49
CA VAL A 190 2.00 17.06 0.48
C VAL A 190 2.86 15.79 0.47
N VAL A 191 2.18 14.66 0.62
CA VAL A 191 2.70 13.31 0.48
C VAL A 191 2.97 13.03 -1.00
N PRO A 192 4.13 12.50 -1.39
CA PRO A 192 4.43 12.28 -2.80
C PRO A 192 3.47 11.25 -3.42
N TYR A 193 2.96 11.58 -4.60
CA TYR A 193 1.93 10.81 -5.29
C TYR A 193 2.22 10.70 -6.77
N CYS A 194 1.70 9.65 -7.40
CA CYS A 194 1.68 9.55 -8.84
C CYS A 194 0.32 10.04 -9.37
N PRO A 195 0.28 11.12 -10.19
CA PRO A 195 -0.96 11.66 -10.71
C PRO A 195 -1.85 10.61 -11.38
N LEU A 196 -1.24 9.79 -12.24
CA LEU A 196 -1.95 8.76 -12.99
C LEU A 196 -2.64 7.72 -12.09
N LEU A 197 -1.94 7.22 -11.06
CA LEU A 197 -2.51 6.24 -10.15
C LEU A 197 -3.64 6.85 -9.30
N MET A 198 -3.47 8.10 -8.86
CA MET A 198 -4.50 8.80 -8.09
C MET A 198 -5.77 9.04 -8.90
N THR A 199 -5.63 9.41 -10.17
CA THR A 199 -6.77 9.61 -11.07
C THR A 199 -7.58 8.32 -11.18
N ILE A 200 -6.92 7.19 -11.46
CA ILE A 200 -7.58 5.89 -11.72
C ILE A 200 -8.18 5.28 -10.45
N PHE A 201 -7.44 5.28 -9.35
CA PHE A 201 -7.82 4.51 -8.16
C PHE A 201 -8.53 5.34 -7.10
N ASN A 202 -8.49 6.67 -7.19
CA ASN A 202 -9.15 7.60 -6.28
C ASN A 202 -8.97 7.21 -4.80
N ALA A 203 -7.72 7.17 -4.35
CA ALA A 203 -7.35 6.71 -3.03
C ALA A 203 -6.07 7.41 -2.55
N HIS A 204 -5.73 7.22 -1.28
CA HIS A 204 -4.43 7.64 -0.75
C HIS A 204 -3.34 6.69 -1.28
N ILE A 205 -2.56 7.17 -2.26
CA ILE A 205 -1.49 6.42 -2.91
C ILE A 205 -0.18 7.18 -2.78
N ASN A 206 0.62 6.80 -1.78
CA ASN A 206 1.97 7.33 -1.66
C ASN A 206 2.89 6.58 -2.64
N MET A 207 3.65 7.30 -3.45
CA MET A 207 4.67 6.71 -4.32
C MET A 207 6.01 7.32 -4.01
N GLU A 208 7.00 6.46 -3.79
CA GLU A 208 8.37 6.85 -3.48
C GLU A 208 9.32 6.26 -4.51
N PHE A 209 10.18 7.08 -5.09
CA PHE A 209 11.30 6.63 -5.90
C PHE A 209 12.39 6.07 -4.98
N CYS A 210 12.70 4.80 -5.15
CA CYS A 210 13.79 4.17 -4.43
C CYS A 210 15.10 4.57 -5.10
N HIS A 211 15.94 5.37 -4.44
CA HIS A 211 17.26 5.72 -4.96
C HIS A 211 18.40 5.03 -4.18
N SER A 212 18.25 4.87 -2.86
CA SER A 212 19.25 4.25 -1.98
C SER A 212 18.78 2.93 -1.37
N VAL A 213 19.71 2.02 -1.06
CA VAL A 213 19.44 0.75 -0.35
C VAL A 213 18.98 1.01 1.10
N LEU A 214 19.33 2.15 1.70
CA LEU A 214 18.92 2.55 3.05
C LEU A 214 17.41 2.79 3.17
N MET A 215 16.74 3.11 2.06
CA MET A 215 15.28 3.21 1.93
C MET A 215 14.57 1.91 2.34
N LEU A 216 15.27 0.78 2.16
CA LEU A 216 14.78 -0.55 2.49
C LEU A 216 14.80 -0.84 3.99
N THR A 217 15.31 0.04 4.85
CA THR A 217 15.23 -0.17 6.31
C THR A 217 13.79 -0.14 6.84
N ARG A 218 12.88 0.65 6.21
CA ARG A 218 11.42 0.52 6.44
C ARG A 218 10.79 -0.69 5.75
N VAL A 219 11.46 -1.25 4.74
CA VAL A 219 11.09 -2.54 4.12
C VAL A 219 11.62 -3.73 4.96
N ARG A 220 12.67 -3.55 5.76
CA ARG A 220 13.21 -4.58 6.67
C ARG A 220 12.26 -4.91 7.82
N THR A 221 11.26 -4.08 8.10
CA THR A 221 10.13 -4.46 8.98
C THR A 221 9.04 -5.26 8.25
N LEU A 222 9.06 -5.33 6.92
CA LEU A 222 8.15 -6.18 6.12
C LEU A 222 8.58 -7.66 6.11
N PRO A 223 9.72 -8.03 6.74
CA PRO A 223 9.76 -9.29 7.47
C PRO A 223 10.63 -9.16 8.73
N CYS A 224 10.04 -8.95 9.92
CA CYS A 224 10.41 -9.65 11.18
C CYS A 224 9.63 -9.15 12.42
N SER A 225 9.27 -7.86 12.54
CA SER A 225 8.71 -7.35 13.81
C SER A 225 7.17 -7.31 13.89
N ALA A 226 6.46 -7.45 12.77
CA ALA A 226 4.99 -7.58 12.74
C ALA A 226 4.49 -9.04 12.79
N PHE A 227 5.37 -10.00 13.10
CA PHE A 227 5.07 -11.45 13.01
C PHE A 227 4.22 -11.99 14.16
N LYS A 228 3.57 -11.13 14.96
CA LYS A 228 2.68 -11.60 16.05
C LYS A 228 1.21 -11.71 15.64
N ARG A 229 0.70 -11.01 14.62
CA ARG A 229 -0.76 -11.04 14.27
C ARG A 229 -1.12 -10.66 12.81
N THR A 230 -0.37 -11.09 11.80
CA THR A 230 -0.67 -10.70 10.40
C THR A 230 -0.73 -11.92 9.48
N ILE A 231 -1.85 -12.08 8.76
CA ILE A 231 -1.94 -12.99 7.60
C ILE A 231 -1.24 -12.28 6.44
N ALA A 232 0.02 -12.60 6.20
CA ALA A 232 0.78 -12.10 5.07
C ALA A 232 0.52 -13.00 3.85
N TRP A 233 -0.02 -12.43 2.77
CA TRP A 233 -0.08 -13.09 1.48
C TRP A 233 1.04 -12.55 0.59
N THR A 234 2.04 -13.36 0.28
CA THR A 234 3.11 -13.02 -0.67
C THR A 234 2.79 -13.68 -2.01
N ARG A 235 2.61 -12.89 -3.08
CA ARG A 235 2.37 -13.41 -4.44
C ARG A 235 3.62 -13.23 -5.29
N CYS A 236 4.23 -14.32 -5.75
CA CYS A 236 5.27 -14.32 -6.78
C CYS A 236 4.80 -15.21 -7.94
N ARG A 237 4.92 -14.71 -9.17
CA ARG A 237 4.77 -15.43 -10.46
C ARG A 237 4.02 -16.79 -10.38
N SER A 238 2.69 -16.72 -10.18
CA SER A 238 1.75 -17.87 -10.20
C SER A 238 1.86 -18.95 -9.11
N THR A 239 2.74 -18.82 -8.11
CA THR A 239 2.79 -19.75 -6.96
C THR A 239 2.29 -19.09 -5.68
N TRP A 240 1.42 -19.80 -4.95
CA TRP A 240 1.07 -19.46 -3.57
C TRP A 240 2.15 -20.06 -2.66
N GLN A 241 2.85 -19.23 -1.91
CA GLN A 241 3.56 -19.69 -0.72
C GLN A 241 2.80 -19.16 0.50
N VAL A 242 2.20 -20.08 1.25
CA VAL A 242 1.83 -19.82 2.64
C VAL A 242 3.07 -20.16 3.46
N ASP A 243 3.64 -19.18 4.16
CA ASP A 243 4.68 -19.46 5.14
C ASP A 243 4.01 -19.96 6.42
N ILE A 244 3.90 -21.29 6.55
CA ILE A 244 3.33 -21.97 7.73
C ILE A 244 4.38 -22.12 8.85
N SER A 245 5.59 -21.56 8.72
CA SER A 245 6.60 -21.62 9.80
C SER A 245 6.12 -21.01 11.14
N ALA A 246 5.03 -20.25 11.14
CA ALA A 246 4.37 -19.73 12.34
C ALA A 246 3.43 -20.72 13.06
N VAL A 247 2.94 -21.79 12.41
CA VAL A 247 2.06 -22.77 13.08
C VAL A 247 2.88 -23.73 13.95
N GLY A 248 4.11 -24.06 13.52
CA GLY A 248 5.05 -24.89 14.30
C GLY A 248 5.65 -24.21 15.53
N LYS A 249 5.31 -22.94 15.81
CA LYS A 249 5.69 -22.25 17.06
C LYS A 249 4.53 -22.08 18.04
N LEU A 250 3.30 -22.44 17.64
CA LEU A 250 2.13 -22.50 18.54
C LEU A 250 1.97 -23.89 19.18
N PHE A 251 2.60 -24.92 18.62
CA PHE A 251 2.70 -26.26 19.19
C PHE A 251 4.17 -26.64 19.14
N GLY A 252 4.77 -26.90 20.32
CA GLY A 252 6.20 -27.05 20.52
C GLY A 252 6.93 -27.92 19.50
N GLY A 253 8.19 -27.53 19.25
CA GLY A 253 9.09 -28.01 18.21
C GLY A 253 8.93 -29.47 17.75
N TYR A 254 8.71 -29.63 16.45
CA TYR A 254 9.03 -30.85 15.72
C TYR A 254 9.68 -30.48 14.38
N SER A 255 10.92 -30.94 14.19
CA SER A 255 11.68 -30.87 12.97
C SER A 255 11.33 -32.06 12.07
N GLY A 256 10.87 -31.78 10.85
CA GLY A 256 10.74 -32.80 9.80
C GLY A 256 9.48 -32.68 8.96
N PHE A 257 9.49 -31.84 7.93
CA PHE A 257 8.49 -31.90 6.86
C PHE A 257 9.19 -31.85 5.50
N ARG A 258 9.08 -32.95 4.74
CA ARG A 258 9.49 -33.06 3.34
C ARG A 258 8.23 -32.92 2.49
N PHE A 259 8.20 -31.99 1.53
CA PHE A 259 7.15 -31.93 0.53
C PHE A 259 7.69 -32.49 -0.79
N THR A 260 7.05 -33.54 -1.32
CA THR A 260 7.27 -34.03 -2.68
C THR A 260 6.45 -33.19 -3.67
N LYS A 261 7.00 -32.97 -4.86
CA LYS A 261 6.33 -32.25 -5.96
C LYS A 261 5.08 -33.03 -6.41
N GLY A 262 3.91 -32.40 -6.36
CA GLY A 262 2.67 -32.93 -6.95
C GLY A 262 1.61 -31.84 -7.11
N ALA A 263 1.00 -31.80 -8.30
CA ALA A 263 -0.10 -31.02 -8.88
C ALA A 263 -0.95 -30.03 -8.01
N PRO A 264 -1.53 -28.97 -8.63
CA PRO A 264 -2.33 -27.96 -7.92
C PRO A 264 -3.66 -28.55 -7.37
N PRO A 265 -4.08 -28.23 -6.13
CA PRO A 265 -5.36 -28.68 -5.62
C PRO A 265 -6.53 -27.96 -6.28
N SER A 266 -7.55 -28.73 -6.67
CA SER A 266 -8.79 -28.26 -7.30
C SER A 266 -9.76 -27.60 -6.31
N TYR A 267 -10.78 -26.97 -6.87
CA TYR A 267 -11.78 -26.07 -6.27
C TYR A 267 -12.75 -26.76 -5.28
N ASN A 268 -12.31 -27.67 -4.40
CA ASN A 268 -13.13 -28.19 -3.27
C ASN A 268 -12.39 -29.12 -2.28
N SER A 269 -11.09 -28.90 -2.01
CA SER A 269 -10.37 -29.75 -1.05
C SER A 269 -10.68 -29.39 0.41
N ARG A 270 -11.30 -30.30 1.16
CA ARG A 270 -11.32 -30.28 2.64
C ARG A 270 -9.92 -30.58 3.16
N PHE A 271 -9.41 -29.75 4.07
CA PHE A 271 -8.18 -30.06 4.79
C PHE A 271 -8.52 -30.95 6.00
N ILE A 272 -8.11 -32.22 5.96
CA ILE A 272 -8.17 -33.14 7.10
C ILE A 272 -6.75 -33.28 7.65
N TRP A 273 -6.55 -32.96 8.93
CA TRP A 273 -5.30 -33.18 9.65
C TRP A 273 -5.40 -34.49 10.43
N LYS A 274 -4.48 -35.43 10.20
CA LYS A 274 -4.25 -36.59 11.08
C LYS A 274 -2.96 -36.36 11.86
N THR A 275 -3.05 -36.34 13.19
CA THR A 275 -1.89 -36.47 14.08
C THR A 275 -1.84 -37.89 14.64
N ALA A 276 -0.70 -38.32 15.18
CA ALA A 276 -0.55 -39.62 15.84
C ALA A 276 -1.36 -39.76 17.15
N SER A 277 -2.19 -38.77 17.51
CA SER A 277 -2.93 -38.74 18.79
C SER A 277 -4.40 -38.26 18.66
N GLY A 278 -4.98 -38.27 17.45
CA GLY A 278 -6.42 -38.00 17.26
C GLY A 278 -6.76 -36.74 16.46
N LEU A 279 -7.97 -36.73 15.86
CA LEU A 279 -8.48 -35.66 14.99
C LEU A 279 -8.75 -34.36 15.77
N ILE A 280 -8.25 -33.22 15.29
CA ILE A 280 -8.73 -31.89 15.68
C ILE A 280 -9.58 -31.32 14.53
N LEU A 281 -10.87 -31.15 14.77
CA LEU A 281 -11.79 -30.44 13.88
C LEU A 281 -11.74 -28.94 14.19
N LEU A 282 -11.16 -28.14 13.29
CA LEU A 282 -11.31 -26.69 13.35
C LEU A 282 -12.65 -26.31 12.70
N ASN A 283 -13.63 -25.96 13.53
CA ASN A 283 -14.96 -25.59 13.08
C ASN A 283 -14.99 -24.18 12.43
N ARG A 284 -15.63 -24.14 11.26
CA ARG A 284 -16.19 -23.03 10.47
C ARG A 284 -16.08 -21.61 11.07
N LEU A 285 -15.44 -20.72 10.32
CA LEU A 285 -15.97 -19.40 9.93
C LEU A 285 -15.19 -18.95 8.68
N LEU A 286 -15.90 -18.59 7.59
CA LEU A 286 -15.40 -18.09 6.28
C LEU A 286 -15.29 -19.05 5.09
N LEU A 287 -16.12 -20.07 4.98
CA LEU A 287 -16.38 -20.74 3.69
C LEU A 287 -17.86 -21.07 3.52
N ASN A 288 -18.63 -20.11 3.01
CA ASN A 288 -19.84 -20.37 2.24
C ASN A 288 -19.88 -19.34 1.11
N TRP A 289 -19.26 -19.72 0.00
CA TRP A 289 -19.22 -18.97 -1.25
C TRP A 289 -20.15 -19.69 -2.23
N ARG A 290 -21.25 -19.06 -2.65
CA ARG A 290 -21.97 -19.44 -3.87
C ARG A 290 -21.76 -18.33 -4.91
N PRO A 291 -21.44 -18.65 -6.17
CA PRO A 291 -21.53 -17.69 -7.25
C PRO A 291 -23.00 -17.33 -7.49
N ILE A 292 -23.29 -16.04 -7.63
CA ILE A 292 -24.55 -15.60 -8.26
C ILE A 292 -24.32 -15.76 -9.75
N GLU A 293 -24.92 -16.80 -10.33
CA GLU A 293 -25.02 -16.97 -11.78
C GLU A 293 -25.77 -15.77 -12.38
N LYS A 294 -25.27 -15.27 -13.51
CA LYS A 294 -26.00 -14.35 -14.36
C LYS A 294 -27.29 -15.06 -14.78
N LYS A 295 -28.46 -14.52 -14.40
CA LYS A 295 -29.68 -14.84 -15.14
C LYS A 295 -29.51 -14.24 -16.55
N GLN A 296 -29.40 -15.11 -17.55
CA GLN A 296 -29.82 -14.76 -18.89
C GLN A 296 -31.32 -14.43 -18.83
N VAL A 297 -31.68 -13.25 -19.32
CA VAL A 297 -32.98 -12.96 -19.93
C VAL A 297 -32.64 -12.28 -21.25
#